data_AF-A0A2K8UHU5-F1
#
_entry.id   AF-A0A2K8UHU5-F1
#
_cell.length_a   1.000
_cell.length_b   1.000
_cell.length_c   1.000
_cell.angle_alpha   90.00
_cell.angle_beta   90.00
_cell.angle_gamma   90.00
#
_symmetry.space_group_name_H-M   'P 1'
#
loop_
_entity.id
_entity.type
_entity.pdbx_description
1 polymer ?
#
loop_
_entity_poly.entity_id
_entity_poly.type
_entity_poly.pdbx_seq_one_letter_code
_entity_poly.pdbx_strand_id
1 'polypeptide(L)'
;MTQISANISPETRDRLERYVRARGMKKGFVIEQALLHHLQAIDEIPEEVVIPPRLVVTVASGERLLERLASQDGPNRAMRELFGEDPEPAPSNS
;
A
#
# COMPACT_ATOMS: atom_id res chain seq x y z
N MET A 1 -12.67 17.23 31.25
CA MET A 1 -13.36 16.92 29.97
C MET A 1 -12.90 17.98 28.98
N THR A 2 -12.30 17.57 27.88
CA THR A 2 -11.79 18.49 26.85
C THR A 2 -12.65 18.29 25.61
N GLN A 3 -13.22 19.37 25.07
CA GLN A 3 -14.03 19.32 23.86
C GLN A 3 -13.19 19.73 22.67
N ILE A 4 -13.25 18.93 21.60
CA ILE A 4 -12.63 19.23 20.33
C ILE A 4 -13.71 19.44 19.27
N SER A 5 -13.50 20.40 18.37
CA SER A 5 -14.34 20.63 17.20
C SER A 5 -13.47 20.61 15.95
N ALA A 6 -13.96 19.97 14.90
CA ALA A 6 -13.29 19.89 13.61
C ALA A 6 -14.33 19.82 12.50
N ASN A 7 -14.03 20.48 11.38
CA ASN A 7 -14.81 20.35 10.17
C ASN A 7 -14.37 19.09 9.42
N ILE A 8 -15.34 18.28 9.00
CA ILE A 8 -15.13 17.11 8.16
C ILE A 8 -15.99 17.21 6.91
N SER A 9 -15.57 16.55 5.83
CA SER A 9 -16.38 16.48 4.62
C SER A 9 -17.70 15.73 4.90
N PRO A 10 -18.78 16.03 4.14
CA PRO A 10 -20.03 15.27 4.23
C PRO A 10 -19.84 13.77 4.00
N GLU A 11 -18.95 13.40 3.07
CA GLU A 11 -18.62 12.01 2.78
C GLU A 11 -18.02 11.28 4.00
N THR A 12 -17.05 11.90 4.68
CA THR A 12 -16.44 11.36 5.89
C THR A 12 -17.46 11.23 7.01
N ARG A 13 -18.35 12.23 7.16
CA ARG A 13 -19.46 12.16 8.13
C ARG A 13 -20.33 10.95 7.85
N ASP A 14 -20.78 10.77 6.61
CA ASP A 14 -21.68 9.67 6.25
C ASP A 14 -21.02 8.30 6.40
N ARG A 15 -19.72 8.20 6.10
CA ARG A 15 -18.94 6.98 6.34
C ARG A 15 -18.85 6.65 7.83
N LEU A 16 -18.53 7.64 8.67
CA LEU A 16 -18.50 7.46 10.13
C LEU A 16 -19.87 7.01 10.64
N GLU A 17 -20.94 7.63 10.15
CA GLU A 17 -22.31 7.29 10.54
C GLU A 17 -22.72 5.87 10.18
N ARG A 18 -22.41 5.40 8.97
CA ARG A 18 -22.67 4.01 8.59
C ARG A 18 -21.90 3.04 9.47
N TYR A 19 -20.64 3.34 9.75
CA TYR A 19 -19.78 2.49 10.57
C TYR A 19 -20.30 2.34 12.01
N VAL A 20 -20.63 3.46 12.68
CA VAL A 20 -21.14 3.42 14.05
C VAL A 20 -22.47 2.71 14.15
N ARG A 21 -23.37 2.90 13.17
CA ARG A 21 -24.67 2.21 13.14
C ARG A 21 -24.50 0.71 12.94
N ALA A 22 -23.70 0.29 11.97
CA ALA A 22 -23.48 -1.13 11.66
C ALA A 22 -22.85 -1.91 12.82
N ARG A 23 -22.10 -1.24 13.70
CA ARG A 23 -21.37 -1.86 14.81
C ARG A 23 -21.94 -1.55 16.19
N GLY A 24 -23.04 -0.80 16.29
CA GLY A 24 -23.64 -0.38 17.57
C GLY A 24 -22.69 0.48 18.42
N MET A 25 -21.78 1.23 17.80
CA MET A 25 -20.76 2.01 18.51
C MET A 25 -21.15 3.47 18.71
N LYS A 26 -20.55 4.14 19.70
CA LYS A 26 -20.70 5.59 19.90
C LYS A 26 -19.77 6.37 18.97
N LYS A 27 -20.25 7.45 18.36
CA LYS A 27 -19.43 8.36 17.52
C LYS A 27 -18.18 8.85 18.26
N GLY A 28 -18.34 9.32 19.50
CA GLY A 28 -17.23 9.79 20.32
C GLY A 28 -16.16 8.72 20.58
N PHE A 29 -16.58 7.46 20.79
CA PHE A 29 -15.62 6.36 20.95
C PHE A 29 -14.79 6.12 19.69
N VAL A 30 -15.43 6.13 18.51
CA VAL A 30 -14.70 5.95 17.24
C VAL A 30 -13.74 7.12 16.98
N ILE A 31 -14.13 8.34 17.31
CA ILE A 31 -13.28 9.53 17.17
C ILE A 31 -12.06 9.43 18.10
N GLU A 32 -12.27 9.06 19.37
CA GLU A 32 -11.21 8.87 20.35
C GLU A 32 -10.21 7.79 19.89
N GLN A 33 -10.71 6.64 19.43
CA GLN A 33 -9.85 5.56 18.93
C GLN A 33 -9.07 5.97 17.69
N ALA A 34 -9.69 6.73 16.77
CA ALA A 34 -8.99 7.23 15.59
C ALA A 34 -7.86 8.21 15.97
N LEU A 35 -8.10 9.10 16.95
CA LEU A 35 -7.08 10.01 17.45
C LEU A 35 -5.93 9.27 18.13
N LEU A 36 -6.25 8.30 19.01
CA LEU A 36 -5.23 7.49 19.68
C LEU A 36 -4.37 6.71 18.68
N HIS A 37 -4.99 6.05 17.69
CA HIS A 37 -4.24 5.35 16.65
C HIS A 37 -3.34 6.29 15.84
N HIS A 38 -3.81 7.50 15.55
CA HIS A 38 -3.01 8.47 14.81
C HIS A 38 -1.80 8.95 15.61
N LEU A 39 -2.00 9.28 16.90
CA LEU A 39 -0.92 9.72 17.78
C LEU A 39 0.09 8.60 18.05
N GLN A 40 -0.40 7.37 18.28
CA GLN A 40 0.46 6.21 18.49
C GLN A 40 1.33 5.91 17.26
N ALA A 41 0.80 6.06 16.04
CA ALA A 41 1.59 5.87 14.82
C ALA A 41 2.74 6.89 14.68
N ILE A 42 2.59 8.10 15.22
CA ILE A 42 3.64 9.12 15.25
C ILE A 42 4.72 8.73 16.27
N ASP A 43 4.32 8.22 17.43
CA ASP A 43 5.25 7.80 18.48
C ASP A 43 6.02 6.51 18.14
N GLU A 44 5.42 5.62 17.35
CA GLU A 44 6.03 4.33 16.96
C GLU A 44 7.12 4.46 15.89
N ILE A 45 7.06 5.50 15.06
CA ILE A 45 7.98 5.66 13.92
C ILE A 45 8.62 7.05 13.97
N PRO A 46 9.83 7.18 14.56
CA PRO A 46 10.56 8.44 14.48
C PRO A 46 10.82 8.78 13.00
N GLU A 47 10.54 10.01 12.58
CA GLU A 47 10.80 10.48 11.21
C GLU A 47 12.27 10.25 10.78
N GLU A 48 13.16 10.20 11.76
CA GLU A 48 14.60 9.92 11.61
C GLU A 48 14.92 8.47 11.19
N VAL A 49 13.97 7.53 11.35
CA VAL A 49 14.17 6.09 11.12
C VAL A 49 13.64 5.62 9.76
N VAL A 50 12.70 6.37 9.15
CA VAL A 50 12.21 6.04 7.80
C VAL A 50 13.05 6.77 6.75
N ILE A 51 14.15 6.15 6.35
CA ILE A 51 14.86 6.54 5.13
C ILE A 51 14.36 5.64 4.00
N PRO A 52 13.50 6.13 3.07
CA PRO A 52 13.09 5.34 1.93
C PRO A 52 14.34 5.01 1.10
N PRO A 53 14.57 3.75 0.72
CA PRO A 53 15.67 3.42 -0.17
C PRO A 53 15.48 4.17 -1.50
N ARG A 54 16.45 5.03 -1.87
CA ARG A 54 16.46 5.74 -3.15
C ARG A 54 17.41 5.03 -4.11
N LEU A 55 16.91 4.58 -5.26
CA LEU A 55 17.73 4.08 -6.34
C LEU A 55 17.99 5.22 -7.35
N VAL A 56 19.20 5.74 -7.40
CA VAL A 56 19.61 6.75 -8.39
C VAL A 56 20.12 6.03 -9.63
N VAL A 57 19.52 6.35 -10.78
CA VAL A 57 19.87 5.76 -12.07
C VAL A 57 20.17 6.85 -13.10
N THR A 58 20.85 6.48 -14.18
CA THR A 58 20.99 7.37 -15.34
C THR A 58 19.64 7.51 -16.07
N VAL A 59 19.45 8.62 -16.78
CA VAL A 59 18.24 8.88 -17.59
C VAL A 59 17.94 7.70 -18.52
N ALA A 60 18.96 7.25 -19.26
CA ALA A 60 18.83 6.13 -20.19
C ALA A 60 18.44 4.80 -19.51
N SER A 61 18.82 4.59 -18.25
CA SER A 61 18.40 3.40 -17.50
C SER A 61 17.00 3.55 -16.94
N GLY A 62 16.60 4.78 -16.57
CA GLY A 62 15.25 5.11 -16.13
C GLY A 62 14.21 4.90 -17.21
N GLU A 63 14.47 5.37 -18.45
CA GLU A 63 13.56 5.18 -19.59
C GLU A 63 13.29 3.70 -19.87
N ARG A 64 14.34 2.89 -19.94
CA ARG A 64 14.22 1.42 -20.13
C ARG A 64 13.45 0.75 -19.01
N LEU A 65 13.58 1.24 -17.77
CA LEU A 65 12.83 0.70 -16.63
C LEU A 65 11.34 1.01 -16.77
N LEU A 66 10.98 2.23 -17.17
CA LEU A 66 9.60 2.64 -17.38
C LEU A 66 8.93 1.82 -18.50
N GLU A 67 9.63 1.60 -19.61
CA GLU A 67 9.14 0.76 -20.71
C GLU A 67 8.83 -0.67 -20.27
N ARG A 68 9.74 -1.28 -19.49
CA ARG A 68 9.56 -2.66 -18.98
C ARG A 68 8.48 -2.78 -17.92
N LEU A 69 8.26 -1.75 -17.11
CA LEU A 69 7.14 -1.72 -16.16
C LEU A 69 5.80 -1.62 -16.89
N ALA A 70 5.75 -0.89 -18.00
CA ALA A 70 4.55 -0.75 -18.82
C ALA A 70 4.21 -2.02 -19.62
N SER A 71 5.22 -2.77 -20.09
CA SER A 71 5.00 -3.97 -20.90
C SER A 71 4.40 -5.15 -20.12
N GLN A 72 4.54 -5.16 -18.78
CA GLN A 72 4.11 -6.27 -17.92
C GLN A 72 4.65 -7.63 -18.38
N ASP A 73 5.86 -7.66 -18.92
CA ASP A 73 6.47 -8.89 -19.41
C ASP A 73 6.63 -9.92 -18.28
N GLY A 74 6.32 -11.18 -18.59
CA GLY A 74 6.55 -12.31 -17.68
C GLY A 74 8.04 -12.57 -17.43
N PRO A 75 8.37 -13.49 -16.49
CA PRO A 75 9.75 -13.83 -16.19
C PRO A 75 10.46 -14.34 -17.45
N ASN A 76 11.63 -13.77 -17.72
CA ASN A 76 12.42 -14.21 -18.87
C ASN A 76 12.95 -15.64 -18.64
N ARG A 77 13.52 -16.25 -19.69
CA ARG A 77 14.05 -17.61 -19.62
C ARG A 77 15.03 -17.81 -18.46
N ALA A 78 15.98 -16.90 -18.28
CA ALA A 78 16.97 -16.99 -17.20
C ALA A 78 16.34 -16.91 -15.81
N MET A 79 15.27 -16.12 -15.64
CA MET A 79 14.50 -16.06 -14.39
C MET A 79 13.76 -17.39 -14.14
N ARG A 80 13.09 -17.95 -15.15
CA ARG A 80 12.38 -19.23 -15.00
C ARG A 80 13.32 -20.37 -14.66
N GLU A 81 14.48 -20.43 -15.33
CA GLU A 81 15.56 -21.38 -15.02
C GLU A 81 16.11 -21.17 -13.60
N LEU A 82 16.28 -19.92 -13.14
CA LEU A 82 16.73 -19.59 -11.78
C LEU A 82 15.73 -20.03 -10.70
N PHE A 83 14.42 -19.91 -10.98
CA PHE A 83 13.35 -20.23 -10.02
C PHE A 83 12.81 -21.66 -10.14
N GLY A 84 13.36 -22.49 -11.04
CA GLY A 84 12.98 -23.91 -11.17
C GLY A 84 11.64 -24.16 -11.87
N GLU A 85 11.16 -23.23 -12.69
CA GLU A 85 9.99 -23.41 -13.54
C GLU A 85 10.42 -24.10 -14.85
N ASP A 86 10.49 -25.44 -14.85
CA ASP A 86 10.76 -26.22 -16.06
C ASP A 86 9.69 -25.94 -17.13
N PRO A 87 10.05 -25.59 -18.39
CA PRO A 87 9.10 -25.66 -19.48
C PRO A 87 8.81 -27.14 -19.76
N GLU A 88 7.55 -27.56 -19.63
CA GLU A 88 7.11 -28.88 -20.12
C GLU A 88 7.62 -29.09 -21.56
N PRO A 89 8.25 -30.25 -21.88
CA PRO A 89 8.69 -30.52 -23.23
C PRO A 89 7.48 -30.69 -24.15
N ALA A 90 7.50 -30.01 -25.30
CA ALA A 90 6.46 -30.08 -26.31
C ALA A 90 6.18 -31.54 -26.73
N PRO A 91 4.91 -31.91 -27.00
CA PRO A 91 4.56 -33.27 -27.36
C PRO A 91 5.24 -33.69 -28.66
N SER A 92 5.95 -34.82 -28.59
CA SER A 92 6.52 -35.55 -29.72
C SER A 92 5.40 -36.05 -30.63
N ASN A 93 5.23 -35.46 -31.80
CA ASN A 93 4.46 -36.10 -32.87
C ASN A 93 5.35 -37.14 -33.57
N SER A 94 4.86 -38.39 -33.53
CA SER A 94 5.35 -39.55 -34.30
C SER A 94 5.16 -39.36 -35.80
#